data_AF-A0AAQ4DN98-F1
#
_entry.id   AF-A0AAQ4DN98-F1
#
_cell.length_a   1.000
_cell.length_b   1.000
_cell.length_c   1.000
_cell.angle_alpha   90.00
_cell.angle_beta   90.00
_cell.angle_gamma   90.00
#
_symmetry.space_group_name_H-M   'P 1'
#
loop_
_entity.id
_entity.type
_entity.pdbx_description
1 polymer ?
#
loop_
_entity_poly.entity_id
_entity_poly.type
_entity_poly.pdbx_seq_one_letter_code
_entity_poly.pdbx_strand_id
1 'polypeptide(L)'
;MGIIALLTYIFAVIAAVVLAIILFSKGAQPTADKCATAVCREYTSLLASSINASVSPCHSFTRFVCGGWERSQVLSVREMLYQRAQDHMTRRVKTIRVPPSGQNSIQRAAAVYSSCEQVLSGHSDHLAEIKRALAAAGITWPYAQGHANLLRTLMFTSLNLAWDVIARVVPEQSGNRTTLMVNPGGLFYRILEQAAYTASGMSFKAYFTNLRRSFGHGRGNVKEVSLAETVDLEKTVVSSLVPNYYVRTLSPVPLITPSGIGISNVDWLNTFRQLGHNDTAAVEVVTTGPNFIGAFFDIWQKNGDTYAHLLASWTTVQVAALFANKGLIVNYYGGNEKVASARYGAFCLSVAYLLSPSALFGNHESEFDGRSTRASAERVTRAIADAFQRRLARWPHFKKDITVVANWAELYSSVIPFGGRRHHTHSYIPLDMTHSLLENWRALSRIAGNAVDEEVAHSISSLSLSVAFVNERTFRLTPVSVSFPMFDVRLPAAVNYGGLGGQVASALAWLLTTAYALDSRTSAIIGNLSACVEEDSSQGFYIDRPLSRAVAADALIEAYEADATSKRRPFPAPGLLQRKAAPLHVPVLRQLRRK
;
A
#
# COMPACT_ATOMS: atom_id res chain seq x y z
N MET A 1 70.46 -20.73 -50.03
CA MET A 1 69.68 -19.45 -50.08
C MET A 1 68.17 -19.64 -50.03
N GLY A 2 67.58 -20.70 -50.61
CA GLY A 2 66.11 -20.88 -50.64
C GLY A 2 65.40 -21.03 -49.28
N ILE A 3 66.02 -21.68 -48.29
CA ILE A 3 65.41 -21.89 -46.97
C ILE A 3 65.29 -20.57 -46.19
N ILE A 4 66.30 -19.71 -46.27
CA ILE A 4 66.28 -18.40 -45.59
C ILE A 4 65.16 -17.52 -46.18
N ALA A 5 65.04 -17.48 -47.51
CA ALA A 5 63.99 -16.74 -48.21
C ALA A 5 62.57 -17.23 -47.82
N LEU A 6 62.38 -18.55 -47.73
CA LEU A 6 61.12 -19.17 -47.30
C LEU A 6 60.74 -18.79 -45.86
N LEU A 7 61.71 -18.83 -44.93
CA LEU A 7 61.49 -18.49 -43.53
C LEU A 7 61.14 -17.00 -43.36
N THR A 8 61.82 -16.10 -44.09
CA THR A 8 61.46 -14.67 -44.10
C THR A 8 60.05 -14.41 -44.65
N TYR A 9 59.64 -15.15 -45.70
CA TYR A 9 58.30 -15.03 -46.26
C TYR A 9 57.22 -15.50 -45.27
N ILE A 10 57.42 -16.66 -44.63
CA ILE A 10 56.48 -17.18 -43.62
C ILE A 10 56.35 -16.21 -42.45
N PHE A 11 57.47 -15.67 -41.95
CA PHE A 11 57.44 -14.71 -40.85
C PHE A 11 56.68 -13.42 -41.21
N ALA A 12 56.89 -12.90 -42.43
CA ALA A 12 56.18 -11.71 -42.91
C ALA A 12 54.66 -11.95 -43.02
N VAL A 13 54.25 -13.13 -43.51
CA VAL A 13 52.82 -13.50 -43.61
C VAL A 13 52.20 -13.64 -42.22
N ILE A 14 52.88 -14.30 -41.27
CA ILE A 14 52.38 -14.43 -39.90
C ILE A 14 52.26 -13.05 -39.23
N ALA A 15 53.28 -12.20 -39.38
CA ALA A 15 53.26 -10.85 -38.83
C ALA A 15 52.10 -10.02 -39.42
N ALA A 16 51.85 -10.12 -40.73
CA ALA A 16 50.74 -9.44 -41.39
C ALA A 16 49.37 -9.95 -40.91
N VAL A 17 49.22 -11.27 -40.72
CA VAL A 17 47.98 -11.88 -40.21
C VAL A 17 47.74 -11.49 -38.75
N VAL A 18 48.77 -11.52 -37.90
CA VAL A 18 48.66 -11.09 -36.49
C VAL A 18 48.31 -9.61 -36.40
N LEU A 19 48.96 -8.76 -37.21
CA LEU A 19 48.66 -7.33 -37.26
C LEU A 19 47.22 -7.08 -37.73
N ALA A 20 46.75 -7.81 -38.76
CA ALA A 20 45.36 -7.74 -39.19
C ALA A 20 44.39 -8.16 -38.07
N ILE A 21 44.66 -9.26 -37.36
CA ILE A 21 43.83 -9.70 -36.22
C ILE A 21 43.81 -8.64 -35.11
N ILE A 22 44.94 -8.00 -34.79
CA ILE A 22 45.01 -6.92 -33.78
C ILE A 22 44.22 -5.69 -34.24
N LEU A 23 44.32 -5.32 -35.52
CA LEU A 23 43.59 -4.16 -36.07
C LEU A 23 42.08 -4.44 -36.19
N PHE A 24 41.68 -5.65 -36.56
CA PHE A 24 40.27 -6.05 -36.64
C PHE A 24 39.64 -6.31 -35.26
N SER A 25 40.40 -6.81 -34.28
CA SER A 25 39.93 -6.95 -32.89
C SER A 25 39.84 -5.62 -32.14
N LYS A 26 40.59 -4.60 -32.59
CA LYS A 26 40.44 -3.20 -32.17
C LYS A 26 39.38 -2.44 -32.96
N GLY A 27 38.58 -3.12 -33.81
CA GLY A 27 37.37 -2.55 -34.37
C GLY A 27 36.55 -1.97 -33.23
N ALA A 28 36.54 -0.64 -33.16
CA ALA A 28 35.99 0.11 -32.05
C ALA A 28 34.61 -0.44 -31.75
N GLN A 29 34.48 -1.22 -30.67
CA GLN A 29 33.17 -1.40 -30.09
C GLN A 29 32.70 0.03 -29.85
N PRO A 30 31.58 0.47 -30.46
CA PRO A 30 31.03 1.76 -30.15
C PRO A 30 30.90 1.74 -28.63
N THR A 31 31.73 2.54 -27.95
CA THR A 31 31.66 2.65 -26.51
C THR A 31 30.29 3.23 -26.29
N ALA A 32 29.31 2.36 -26.00
CA ALA A 32 27.97 2.79 -25.64
C ALA A 32 28.20 3.82 -24.55
N ASP A 33 27.88 5.09 -24.85
CA ASP A 33 28.24 6.21 -24.01
C ASP A 33 27.81 5.88 -22.59
N LYS A 34 28.78 5.60 -21.71
CA LYS A 34 28.49 5.19 -20.34
C LYS A 34 27.75 6.36 -19.71
N CYS A 35 26.55 6.11 -19.18
CA CYS A 35 25.82 7.17 -18.52
C CYS A 35 26.64 7.69 -17.32
N ALA A 36 27.13 8.92 -17.43
CA ALA A 36 28.01 9.55 -16.44
C ALA A 36 27.28 10.61 -15.60
N THR A 37 25.95 10.64 -15.61
CA THR A 37 25.18 11.56 -14.77
C THR A 37 25.29 11.15 -13.29
N ALA A 38 25.03 12.09 -12.38
CA ALA A 38 25.03 11.80 -10.95
C ALA A 38 24.00 10.70 -10.60
N VAL A 39 22.82 10.74 -11.22
CA VAL A 39 21.76 9.74 -11.02
C VAL A 39 22.19 8.36 -11.51
N CYS A 40 22.89 8.27 -12.64
CA CYS A 40 23.42 6.98 -13.11
C CYS A 40 24.49 6.42 -12.19
N ARG A 41 25.35 7.26 -11.60
CA ARG A 41 26.31 6.82 -10.58
C ARG A 41 25.59 6.33 -9.31
N GLU A 42 24.60 7.08 -8.84
CA GLU A 42 23.79 6.68 -7.67
C GLU A 42 23.09 5.33 -7.92
N TYR A 43 22.43 5.18 -9.07
CA TYR A 43 21.77 3.92 -9.44
C TYR A 43 22.76 2.76 -9.58
N THR A 44 23.91 2.99 -10.22
CA THR A 44 24.93 1.95 -10.37
C THR A 44 25.49 1.53 -9.02
N SER A 45 25.70 2.48 -8.10
CA SER A 45 26.11 2.17 -6.72
C SER A 45 25.05 1.35 -6.00
N LEU A 46 23.78 1.73 -6.13
CA LEU A 46 22.65 1.00 -5.55
C LEU A 46 22.59 -0.45 -6.09
N LEU A 47 22.66 -0.62 -7.41
CA LEU A 47 22.65 -1.93 -8.07
C LEU A 47 23.88 -2.77 -7.71
N ALA A 48 25.07 -2.17 -7.68
CA ALA A 48 26.30 -2.87 -7.29
C ALA A 48 26.24 -3.36 -5.83
N SER A 49 25.61 -2.59 -4.94
CA SER A 49 25.42 -2.99 -3.54
C SER A 49 24.40 -4.11 -3.37
N SER A 50 23.46 -4.27 -4.30
CA SER A 50 22.42 -5.30 -4.23
C SER A 50 22.90 -6.64 -4.79
N ILE A 51 23.79 -6.61 -5.79
CA ILE A 51 24.24 -7.81 -6.52
C ILE A 51 25.17 -8.70 -5.69
N ASN A 52 24.92 -10.00 -5.71
CA ASN A 52 25.80 -11.05 -5.22
C ASN A 52 26.38 -11.83 -6.40
N ALA A 53 27.54 -11.37 -6.90
CA ALA A 53 28.20 -11.95 -8.07
C ALA A 53 28.66 -13.41 -7.89
N SER A 54 28.68 -13.93 -6.67
CA SER A 54 28.99 -15.34 -6.38
C SER A 54 27.85 -16.30 -6.72
N VAL A 55 26.64 -15.80 -7.00
CA VAL A 55 25.48 -16.62 -7.40
C VAL A 55 25.25 -16.46 -8.90
N SER A 56 25.11 -17.55 -9.65
CA SER A 56 24.74 -17.45 -11.06
C SER A 56 23.30 -16.91 -11.21
N PRO A 57 23.05 -15.91 -12.08
CA PRO A 57 21.68 -15.43 -12.35
C PRO A 57 20.79 -16.52 -12.92
N CYS A 58 21.35 -17.54 -13.57
CA CYS A 58 20.60 -18.69 -14.09
C CYS A 58 20.21 -19.70 -13.01
N HIS A 59 20.86 -19.67 -11.84
CA HIS A 59 20.53 -20.56 -10.73
C HIS A 59 19.51 -19.91 -9.78
N SER A 60 19.73 -18.64 -9.42
CA SER A 60 18.75 -17.88 -8.64
C SER A 60 18.92 -16.39 -8.94
N PHE A 61 18.08 -15.87 -9.84
CA PHE A 61 18.11 -14.46 -10.22
C PHE A 61 17.87 -13.55 -9.00
N THR A 62 16.95 -13.92 -8.11
CA THR A 62 16.68 -13.17 -6.87
C THR A 62 17.91 -13.09 -5.97
N ARG A 63 18.59 -14.23 -5.69
CA ARG A 63 19.81 -14.20 -4.86
C ARG A 63 20.97 -13.50 -5.55
N PHE A 64 21.04 -13.56 -6.89
CA PHE A 64 22.03 -12.80 -7.66
C PHE A 64 21.79 -11.30 -7.56
N VAL A 65 20.55 -10.82 -7.69
CA VAL A 65 20.23 -9.37 -7.71
C VAL A 65 20.07 -8.77 -6.32
N CYS A 66 19.58 -9.52 -5.32
CA CYS A 66 19.24 -9.03 -3.99
C CYS A 66 20.15 -9.56 -2.87
N GLY A 67 20.98 -10.57 -3.13
CA GLY A 67 21.77 -11.24 -2.09
C GLY A 67 22.84 -10.35 -1.45
N GLY A 68 23.25 -9.27 -2.10
CA GLY A 68 24.09 -8.22 -1.50
C GLY A 68 23.32 -7.40 -0.46
N TRP A 69 22.05 -7.06 -0.75
CA TRP A 69 21.21 -6.32 0.20
C TRP A 69 20.88 -7.12 1.45
N GLU A 70 20.48 -8.38 1.30
CA GLU A 70 20.16 -9.27 2.42
C GLU A 70 21.32 -9.35 3.42
N ARG A 71 22.56 -9.36 2.93
CA ARG A 71 23.78 -9.35 3.77
C ARG A 71 24.06 -8.01 4.43
N SER A 72 23.77 -6.92 3.73
CA SER A 72 24.06 -5.56 4.20
C SER A 72 23.08 -5.05 5.25
N GLN A 73 21.98 -5.77 5.53
CA GLN A 73 20.87 -5.33 6.40
C GLN A 73 20.32 -3.94 6.03
N VAL A 74 20.49 -3.53 4.77
CA VAL A 74 19.97 -2.28 4.24
C VAL A 74 18.47 -2.45 4.00
N LEU A 75 17.71 -1.39 4.26
CA LEU A 75 16.29 -1.31 3.94
C LEU A 75 16.03 -1.71 2.49
N SER A 76 14.94 -2.43 2.25
CA SER A 76 14.47 -2.68 0.88
C SER A 76 14.26 -1.36 0.13
N VAL A 77 14.34 -1.37 -1.21
CA VAL A 77 14.04 -0.17 -2.03
C VAL A 77 12.73 0.46 -1.63
N ARG A 78 11.72 -0.37 -1.37
CA ARG A 78 10.41 0.05 -0.93
C ARG A 78 10.47 0.82 0.41
N GLU A 79 11.15 0.27 1.41
CA GLU A 79 11.31 0.93 2.70
C GLU A 79 12.14 2.21 2.60
N MET A 80 13.18 2.22 1.77
CA MET A 80 14.00 3.41 1.51
C MET A 80 13.17 4.54 0.88
N LEU A 81 12.36 4.23 -0.13
CA LEU A 81 11.46 5.19 -0.78
C LEU A 81 10.43 5.74 0.21
N TYR A 82 9.85 4.86 1.02
CA TYR A 82 8.89 5.23 2.04
C TYR A 82 9.52 6.16 3.07
N GLN A 83 10.68 5.79 3.61
CA GLN A 83 11.40 6.60 4.57
C GLN A 83 11.78 7.97 3.98
N ARG A 84 12.27 8.02 2.74
CA ARG A 84 12.60 9.29 2.07
C ARG A 84 11.38 10.19 1.92
N ALA A 85 10.24 9.63 1.50
CA ALA A 85 8.98 10.37 1.41
C ALA A 85 8.53 10.86 2.80
N GLN A 86 8.61 10.00 3.81
CA GLN A 86 8.27 10.33 5.21
C GLN A 86 9.15 11.44 5.76
N ASP A 87 10.46 11.36 5.59
CA ASP A 87 11.43 12.35 6.05
C ASP A 87 11.19 13.69 5.37
N HIS A 88 10.91 13.68 4.06
CA HIS A 88 10.61 14.89 3.30
C HIS A 88 9.35 15.59 3.85
N MET A 89 8.24 14.85 3.98
CA MET A 89 7.01 15.45 4.50
C MET A 89 7.16 15.87 5.97
N THR A 90 7.83 15.08 6.79
CA THR A 90 8.09 15.37 8.21
C THR A 90 8.83 16.70 8.36
N ARG A 91 9.92 16.89 7.62
CA ARG A 91 10.66 18.17 7.62
C ARG A 91 9.75 19.32 7.25
N ARG A 92 8.90 19.13 6.24
CA ARG A 92 8.00 20.17 5.76
C ARG A 92 6.95 20.54 6.81
N VAL A 93 6.20 19.57 7.35
CA VAL A 93 5.14 19.86 8.35
C VAL A 93 5.70 20.52 9.61
N LYS A 94 6.92 20.16 10.03
CA LYS A 94 7.59 20.77 11.19
C LYS A 94 7.97 22.24 10.99
N THR A 95 8.12 22.71 9.76
CA THR A 95 8.48 24.11 9.45
C THR A 95 7.27 25.03 9.29
N ILE A 96 6.05 24.48 9.26
CA ILE A 96 4.84 25.25 8.99
C ILE A 96 4.35 25.91 10.26
N ARG A 97 4.18 27.24 10.22
CA ARG A 97 3.52 28.00 11.28
C ARG A 97 2.00 27.79 11.20
N VAL A 98 1.42 27.27 12.28
CA VAL A 98 -0.01 27.01 12.41
C VAL A 98 -0.67 28.16 13.18
N PRO A 99 -1.55 28.97 12.54
CA PRO A 99 -2.34 29.96 13.25
C PRO A 99 -3.47 29.30 14.06
N PRO A 100 -3.99 29.95 15.12
CA PRO A 100 -5.11 29.42 15.90
C PRO A 100 -6.41 29.32 15.11
N SER A 101 -6.57 30.13 14.05
CA SER A 101 -7.73 30.11 13.16
C SER A 101 -7.37 30.50 11.73
N GLY A 102 -8.27 30.24 10.78
CA GLY A 102 -8.07 30.55 9.37
C GLY A 102 -6.99 29.69 8.71
N GLN A 103 -6.83 28.46 9.19
CA GLN A 103 -5.80 27.53 8.71
C GLN A 103 -6.13 27.10 7.28
N ASN A 104 -5.14 27.17 6.39
CA ASN A 104 -5.22 26.52 5.09
C ASN A 104 -4.97 24.99 5.22
N SER A 105 -5.12 24.27 4.11
CA SER A 105 -5.00 22.81 4.07
C SER A 105 -3.68 22.27 4.62
N ILE A 106 -2.55 22.92 4.30
CA ILE A 106 -1.24 22.47 4.79
C ILE A 106 -1.02 22.81 6.28
N GLN A 107 -1.57 23.94 6.74
CA GLN A 107 -1.55 24.31 8.15
C GLN A 107 -2.39 23.36 9.00
N ARG A 108 -3.54 22.88 8.51
CA ARG A 108 -4.33 21.85 9.19
C ARG A 108 -3.60 20.53 9.30
N ALA A 109 -2.94 20.09 8.23
CA ALA A 109 -2.10 18.89 8.27
C ALA A 109 -0.95 19.04 9.29
N ALA A 110 -0.28 20.19 9.30
CA ALA A 110 0.78 20.48 10.27
C ALA A 110 0.25 20.57 11.71
N ALA A 111 -0.94 21.13 11.92
CA ALA A 111 -1.60 21.20 13.23
C ALA A 111 -1.88 19.80 13.79
N VAL A 112 -2.45 18.92 12.97
CA VAL A 112 -2.73 17.53 13.38
C VAL A 112 -1.46 16.75 13.63
N TYR A 113 -0.46 16.87 12.74
CA TYR A 113 0.86 16.28 12.97
C TYR A 113 1.46 16.72 14.32
N SER A 114 1.43 18.03 14.58
CA SER A 114 1.96 18.61 15.82
C SER A 114 1.18 18.14 17.05
N SER A 115 -0.15 18.12 17.00
CA SER A 115 -0.98 17.59 18.09
C SER A 115 -0.69 16.11 18.38
N CYS A 116 -0.33 15.34 17.35
CA CYS A 116 0.06 13.94 17.50
C CYS A 116 1.44 13.79 18.14
N GLU A 117 2.46 14.51 17.67
CA GLU A 117 3.81 14.48 18.29
C GLU A 117 3.82 14.97 19.74
N GLN A 118 2.89 15.85 20.14
CA GLN A 118 2.75 16.30 21.53
C GLN A 118 2.45 15.15 22.51
N VAL A 119 1.68 14.14 22.07
CA VAL A 119 1.39 12.95 22.88
C VAL A 119 2.67 12.14 23.15
N LEU A 120 3.48 11.93 22.10
CA LEU A 120 4.75 11.20 22.18
C LEU A 120 5.81 11.95 22.98
N SER A 121 5.84 13.27 22.90
CA SER A 121 6.79 14.08 23.67
C SER A 121 6.40 14.22 25.16
N GLY A 122 5.19 13.78 25.54
CA GLY A 122 4.70 13.83 26.91
C GLY A 122 4.18 15.20 27.35
N HIS A 123 4.02 16.14 26.41
CA HIS A 123 3.45 17.46 26.68
C HIS A 123 1.92 17.42 26.81
N SER A 124 1.28 16.34 26.37
CA SER A 124 -0.15 16.13 26.53
C SER A 124 -0.46 14.76 27.16
N ASP A 125 -1.44 14.77 28.06
CA ASP A 125 -2.07 13.56 28.60
C ASP A 125 -3.58 13.64 28.34
N HIS A 126 -4.03 12.87 27.35
CA HIS A 126 -5.43 12.83 26.93
C HIS A 126 -6.20 11.68 27.59
N LEU A 127 -5.62 10.96 28.55
CA LEU A 127 -6.21 9.76 29.13
C LEU A 127 -7.62 10.00 29.68
N ALA A 128 -7.85 11.12 30.37
CA ALA A 128 -9.18 11.43 30.92
C ALA A 128 -10.21 11.73 29.83
N GLU A 129 -9.82 12.38 28.73
CA GLU A 129 -10.70 12.64 27.59
C GLU A 129 -11.05 11.35 26.84
N ILE A 130 -10.07 10.49 26.64
CA ILE A 130 -10.23 9.19 26.01
C ILE A 130 -11.12 8.28 26.86
N LYS A 131 -10.92 8.22 28.18
CA LYS A 131 -11.80 7.47 29.08
C LYS A 131 -13.25 7.90 28.95
N ARG A 132 -13.51 9.21 28.89
CA ARG A 132 -14.87 9.73 28.65
C ARG A 132 -15.41 9.32 27.28
N ALA A 133 -14.58 9.35 26.24
CA ALA A 133 -14.94 8.89 24.90
C ALA A 133 -15.34 7.40 24.87
N LEU A 134 -14.52 6.56 25.49
CA LEU A 134 -14.73 5.12 25.59
C LEU A 134 -16.01 4.81 26.40
N ALA A 135 -16.20 5.49 27.53
CA ALA A 135 -17.41 5.35 28.34
C ALA A 135 -18.68 5.72 27.55
N ALA A 136 -18.63 6.80 26.75
CA ALA A 136 -19.75 7.17 25.88
C ALA A 136 -20.05 6.12 24.79
N ALA A 137 -19.02 5.40 24.34
CA ALA A 137 -19.13 4.26 23.43
C ALA A 137 -19.71 2.99 24.10
N GLY A 138 -19.80 2.97 25.44
CA GLY A 138 -20.16 1.78 26.22
C GLY A 138 -18.96 0.89 26.60
N ILE A 139 -17.74 1.31 26.25
CA ILE A 139 -16.52 0.56 26.52
C ILE A 139 -16.13 0.73 27.98
N THR A 140 -16.13 -0.38 28.71
CA THR A 140 -15.95 -0.44 30.16
C THR A 140 -14.72 -1.26 30.58
N TRP A 141 -13.76 -1.47 29.67
CA TRP A 141 -12.53 -2.19 29.97
C TRP A 141 -11.77 -1.60 31.17
N PRO A 142 -11.20 -2.41 32.08
CA PRO A 142 -11.03 -3.87 32.05
C PRO A 142 -12.21 -4.67 32.65
N TYR A 143 -13.40 -4.09 32.75
CA TYR A 143 -14.56 -4.76 33.35
C TYR A 143 -15.45 -5.40 32.28
N ALA A 144 -15.89 -6.61 32.56
CA ALA A 144 -16.89 -7.31 31.78
C ALA A 144 -18.29 -6.92 32.28
N GLN A 145 -18.92 -5.90 31.71
CA GLN A 145 -20.30 -5.54 32.07
C GLN A 145 -21.30 -6.27 31.17
N GLY A 146 -22.29 -6.93 31.79
CA GLY A 146 -23.26 -7.79 31.11
C GLY A 146 -24.39 -7.11 30.31
N HIS A 147 -24.35 -5.79 30.10
CA HIS A 147 -25.43 -5.04 29.43
C HIS A 147 -24.96 -4.21 28.23
N ALA A 148 -23.73 -4.40 27.76
CA ALA A 148 -23.19 -3.57 26.70
C ALA A 148 -23.69 -4.03 25.33
N ASN A 149 -24.31 -3.13 24.58
CA ASN A 149 -24.74 -3.38 23.20
C ASN A 149 -23.51 -3.38 22.28
N LEU A 150 -23.08 -4.56 21.85
CA LEU A 150 -21.90 -4.73 20.98
C LEU A 150 -22.08 -4.00 19.65
N LEU A 151 -23.25 -4.08 19.03
CA LEU A 151 -23.53 -3.42 17.75
C LEU A 151 -23.33 -1.90 17.86
N ARG A 152 -23.87 -1.28 18.92
CA ARG A 152 -23.65 0.14 19.24
C ARG A 152 -22.16 0.44 19.43
N THR A 153 -21.43 -0.43 20.12
CA THR A 153 -19.99 -0.25 20.35
C THR A 153 -19.20 -0.29 19.05
N LEU A 154 -19.47 -1.27 18.17
CA LEU A 154 -18.83 -1.40 16.85
C LEU A 154 -19.14 -0.20 15.96
N MET A 155 -20.41 0.21 15.90
CA MET A 155 -20.82 1.37 15.08
C MET A 155 -20.27 2.68 15.63
N PHE A 156 -20.27 2.89 16.95
CA PHE A 156 -19.71 4.11 17.55
C PHE A 156 -18.20 4.20 17.30
N THR A 157 -17.47 3.11 17.51
CA THR A 157 -16.01 3.10 17.30
C THR A 157 -15.65 3.34 15.84
N SER A 158 -16.37 2.76 14.89
CA SER A 158 -16.11 3.00 13.47
C SER A 158 -16.63 4.36 12.96
N LEU A 159 -17.87 4.76 13.27
CA LEU A 159 -18.47 5.98 12.72
C LEU A 159 -18.05 7.25 13.46
N ASN A 160 -18.02 7.23 14.79
CA ASN A 160 -17.74 8.42 15.60
C ASN A 160 -16.25 8.59 15.88
N LEU A 161 -15.50 7.48 15.96
CA LEU A 161 -14.08 7.49 16.25
C LEU A 161 -13.21 7.05 15.07
N ALA A 162 -13.74 6.59 13.93
CA ALA A 162 -12.93 6.03 12.83
C ALA A 162 -11.88 5.01 13.29
N TRP A 163 -12.17 4.31 14.39
CA TRP A 163 -11.37 3.23 14.90
C TRP A 163 -12.01 1.95 14.39
N ASP A 164 -11.58 1.55 13.20
CA ASP A 164 -12.03 0.32 12.53
C ASP A 164 -11.39 -0.90 13.18
N VAL A 165 -11.78 -1.15 14.44
CA VAL A 165 -11.09 -2.08 15.33
C VAL A 165 -11.42 -3.52 14.99
N ILE A 166 -12.69 -3.90 14.90
CA ILE A 166 -13.12 -5.27 14.54
C ILE A 166 -13.81 -5.26 13.19
N ALA A 167 -14.76 -4.35 13.03
CA ALA A 167 -15.47 -4.10 11.79
C ALA A 167 -15.37 -2.62 11.46
N ARG A 168 -15.16 -2.33 10.18
CA ARG A 168 -15.30 -1.02 9.57
C ARG A 168 -16.72 -0.89 9.06
N VAL A 169 -17.46 0.10 9.53
CA VAL A 169 -18.81 0.43 9.09
C VAL A 169 -18.74 1.73 8.29
N VAL A 170 -19.05 1.67 7.01
CA VAL A 170 -18.99 2.83 6.10
C VAL A 170 -20.38 3.06 5.52
N PRO A 171 -21.00 4.22 5.75
CA PRO A 171 -22.22 4.58 5.07
C PRO A 171 -21.89 5.04 3.64
N GLU A 172 -22.36 4.30 2.65
CA GLU A 172 -22.26 4.64 1.24
C GLU A 172 -23.61 5.17 0.75
N GLN A 173 -23.64 6.38 0.18
CA GLN A 173 -24.85 6.93 -0.40
C GLN A 173 -24.88 6.69 -1.91
N SER A 174 -25.95 6.05 -2.39
CA SER A 174 -26.21 5.84 -3.82
C SER A 174 -27.62 6.35 -4.14
N GLY A 175 -27.70 7.58 -4.64
CA GLY A 175 -28.98 8.29 -4.80
C GLY A 175 -29.65 8.51 -3.44
N ASN A 176 -30.92 8.12 -3.30
CA ASN A 176 -31.68 8.25 -2.04
C ASN A 176 -31.50 7.04 -1.09
N ARG A 177 -30.61 6.10 -1.41
CA ARG A 177 -30.35 4.91 -0.60
C ARG A 177 -29.03 5.06 0.13
N THR A 178 -29.02 4.69 1.40
CA THR A 178 -27.77 4.54 2.18
C THR A 178 -27.51 3.07 2.40
N THR A 179 -26.31 2.63 2.07
CA THR A 179 -25.83 1.28 2.27
C THR A 179 -24.76 1.29 3.35
N LEU A 180 -24.94 0.58 4.45
CA LEU A 180 -23.89 0.36 5.43
C LEU A 180 -23.00 -0.78 4.96
N MET A 181 -21.82 -0.45 4.45
CA MET A 181 -20.79 -1.43 4.17
C MET A 181 -20.08 -1.84 5.47
N VAL A 182 -20.10 -3.12 5.79
CA VAL A 182 -19.48 -3.72 6.98
C VAL A 182 -18.31 -4.61 6.55
N ASN A 183 -17.11 -4.11 6.76
CA ASN A 183 -15.87 -4.73 6.30
C ASN A 183 -15.03 -5.14 7.51
N PRO A 184 -14.10 -6.10 7.35
CA PRO A 184 -13.11 -6.37 8.39
C PRO A 184 -12.37 -5.09 8.79
N GLY A 185 -12.20 -4.88 10.10
CA GLY A 185 -11.51 -3.72 10.65
C GLY A 185 -10.01 -3.76 10.35
N GLY A 186 -9.46 -2.71 9.74
CA GLY A 186 -8.05 -2.67 9.36
C GLY A 186 -7.09 -2.63 10.56
N LEU A 187 -7.53 -2.09 11.70
CA LEU A 187 -6.73 -2.05 12.93
C LEU A 187 -6.70 -3.42 13.61
N PHE A 188 -7.71 -4.26 13.39
CA PHE A 188 -7.75 -5.62 13.90
C PHE A 188 -6.51 -6.40 13.49
N TYR A 189 -6.20 -6.39 12.19
CA TYR A 189 -5.09 -7.14 11.66
C TYR A 189 -3.75 -6.75 12.30
N ARG A 190 -3.54 -5.44 12.53
CA ARG A 190 -2.31 -4.95 13.18
C ARG A 190 -2.23 -5.41 14.63
N ILE A 191 -3.36 -5.44 15.34
CA ILE A 191 -3.41 -5.97 16.71
C ILE A 191 -3.11 -7.47 16.71
N LEU A 192 -3.60 -8.24 15.73
CA LEU A 192 -3.34 -9.67 15.62
C LEU A 192 -1.88 -9.97 15.25
N GLU A 193 -1.32 -9.22 14.30
CA GLU A 193 0.11 -9.32 13.95
C GLU A 193 0.96 -9.00 15.18
N GLN A 194 0.61 -7.95 15.90
CA GLN A 194 1.30 -7.58 17.13
C GLN A 194 1.16 -8.66 18.22
N ALA A 195 -0.03 -9.23 18.40
CA ALA A 195 -0.28 -10.33 19.35
C ALA A 195 0.59 -11.55 19.03
N ALA A 196 0.74 -11.91 17.75
CA ALA A 196 1.64 -12.99 17.33
C ALA A 196 3.12 -12.71 17.69
N TYR A 197 3.56 -11.44 17.60
CA TYR A 197 4.89 -11.02 18.03
C TYR A 197 5.03 -10.93 19.56
N THR A 198 4.04 -10.38 20.27
CA THR A 198 4.12 -10.11 21.71
C THR A 198 3.78 -11.31 22.59
N ALA A 199 3.06 -12.31 22.06
CA ALA A 199 2.82 -13.59 22.76
C ALA A 199 4.13 -14.36 23.07
N SER A 200 5.27 -13.93 22.49
CA SER A 200 6.58 -14.54 22.72
C SER A 200 7.37 -13.98 23.92
N GLY A 201 6.89 -13.00 24.70
CA GLY A 201 7.76 -12.44 25.78
C GLY A 201 7.16 -11.57 26.89
N MET A 202 8.03 -11.20 27.83
CA MET A 202 7.78 -10.37 29.03
C MET A 202 7.16 -8.98 28.74
N SER A 203 7.19 -8.52 27.48
CA SER A 203 6.67 -7.22 27.05
C SER A 203 5.14 -7.15 27.07
N PHE A 204 4.42 -8.23 26.75
CA PHE A 204 2.94 -8.21 26.72
C PHE A 204 2.35 -8.05 28.11
N LYS A 205 2.88 -8.78 29.11
CA LYS A 205 2.43 -8.67 30.51
C LYS A 205 2.60 -7.25 31.05
N ALA A 206 3.74 -6.62 30.77
CA ALA A 206 4.01 -5.24 31.18
C ALA A 206 3.04 -4.26 30.49
N TYR A 207 2.85 -4.41 29.18
CA TYR A 207 1.89 -3.62 28.41
C TYR A 207 0.46 -3.75 28.93
N PHE A 208 -0.04 -4.98 29.09
CA PHE A 208 -1.37 -5.26 29.65
C PHE A 208 -1.52 -4.66 31.05
N THR A 209 -0.52 -4.84 31.93
CA THR A 209 -0.56 -4.31 33.30
C THR A 209 -0.63 -2.77 33.29
N ASN A 210 0.12 -2.13 32.41
CA ASN A 210 0.15 -0.67 32.29
C ASN A 210 -1.16 -0.13 31.68
N LEU A 211 -1.72 -0.79 30.66
CA LEU A 211 -3.05 -0.47 30.17
C LEU A 211 -4.10 -0.61 31.27
N ARG A 212 -4.08 -1.73 32.01
CA ARG A 212 -5.03 -2.01 33.09
C ARG A 212 -4.98 -0.94 34.16
N ARG A 213 -3.78 -0.57 34.59
CA ARG A 213 -3.58 0.53 35.55
C ARG A 213 -4.09 1.87 35.00
N SER A 214 -3.85 2.14 33.72
CA SER A 214 -4.18 3.42 33.11
C SER A 214 -5.66 3.57 32.83
N PHE A 215 -6.31 2.53 32.29
CA PHE A 215 -7.72 2.56 31.90
C PHE A 215 -8.68 2.06 32.99
N GLY A 216 -8.20 1.26 33.94
CA GLY A 216 -8.96 0.83 35.10
C GLY A 216 -9.51 2.00 35.91
N HIS A 217 -10.67 1.76 36.51
CA HIS A 217 -11.26 2.63 37.50
C HIS A 217 -11.08 1.92 38.82
N GLY A 218 -10.20 2.38 39.71
CA GLY A 218 -9.96 1.75 41.03
C GLY A 218 -11.16 1.79 41.98
N ARG A 219 -12.37 1.50 41.50
CA ARG A 219 -13.66 1.60 42.18
C ARG A 219 -14.33 0.23 42.19
N GLY A 220 -14.35 -0.39 43.38
CA GLY A 220 -15.32 -1.42 43.75
C GLY A 220 -14.93 -2.87 43.48
N ASN A 221 -15.76 -3.77 44.01
CA ASN A 221 -15.64 -5.24 43.95
C ASN A 221 -15.93 -5.85 42.56
N VAL A 222 -15.76 -5.09 41.47
CA VAL A 222 -16.02 -5.61 40.12
C VAL A 222 -14.83 -6.46 39.69
N LYS A 223 -15.07 -7.72 39.29
CA LYS A 223 -14.02 -8.61 38.79
C LYS A 223 -13.39 -7.99 37.53
N GLU A 224 -12.11 -7.64 37.65
CA GLU A 224 -11.28 -7.26 36.50
C GLU A 224 -10.95 -8.49 35.66
N VAL A 225 -10.88 -8.29 34.35
CA VAL A 225 -10.38 -9.31 33.43
C VAL A 225 -8.90 -9.57 33.70
N SER A 226 -8.56 -10.84 33.88
CA SER A 226 -7.20 -11.28 34.10
C SER A 226 -6.38 -11.26 32.81
N LEU A 227 -5.05 -11.23 32.95
CA LEU A 227 -4.15 -11.39 31.82
C LEU A 227 -4.40 -12.72 31.09
N ALA A 228 -4.65 -13.80 31.83
CA ALA A 228 -4.90 -15.12 31.25
C ALA A 228 -6.17 -15.14 30.39
N GLU A 229 -7.27 -14.57 30.89
CA GLU A 229 -8.52 -14.43 30.12
C GLU A 229 -8.31 -13.59 28.85
N THR A 230 -7.49 -12.53 28.92
CA THR A 230 -7.19 -11.68 27.75
C THR A 230 -6.32 -12.40 26.71
N VAL A 231 -5.32 -13.17 27.16
CA VAL A 231 -4.47 -13.97 26.27
C VAL A 231 -5.29 -15.08 25.58
N ASP A 232 -6.19 -15.73 26.31
CA ASP A 232 -7.07 -16.75 25.77
C ASP A 232 -8.04 -16.17 24.73
N LEU A 233 -8.59 -14.99 25.03
CA LEU A 233 -9.40 -14.20 24.12
C LEU A 233 -8.67 -13.88 22.81
N GLU A 234 -7.44 -13.35 22.89
CA GLU A 234 -6.63 -13.06 21.71
C GLU A 234 -6.29 -14.31 20.90
N LYS A 235 -5.95 -15.42 21.56
CA LYS A 235 -5.65 -16.69 20.88
C LYS A 235 -6.84 -17.22 20.10
N THR A 236 -8.01 -17.23 20.72
CA THR A 236 -9.27 -17.67 20.10
C THR A 236 -9.60 -16.82 18.87
N VAL A 237 -9.39 -15.52 18.99
CA VAL A 237 -9.60 -14.55 17.92
C VAL A 237 -8.60 -14.73 16.78
N VAL A 238 -7.31 -14.87 17.08
CA VAL A 238 -6.27 -15.09 16.08
C VAL A 238 -6.55 -16.38 15.31
N SER A 239 -6.80 -17.49 16.01
CA SER A 239 -7.02 -18.79 15.39
C SER A 239 -8.30 -18.85 14.54
N SER A 240 -9.35 -18.12 14.95
CA SER A 240 -10.65 -18.15 14.27
C SER A 240 -10.77 -17.09 13.17
N LEU A 241 -10.17 -15.90 13.34
CA LEU A 241 -10.40 -14.77 12.44
C LEU A 241 -9.27 -14.53 11.44
N VAL A 242 -8.00 -14.84 11.77
CA VAL A 242 -6.89 -14.65 10.81
C VAL A 242 -7.08 -15.48 9.53
N PRO A 243 -7.45 -16.77 9.59
CA PRO A 243 -7.68 -17.56 8.38
C PRO A 243 -8.77 -16.96 7.49
N ASN A 244 -9.78 -16.33 8.11
CA ASN A 244 -10.93 -15.76 7.42
C ASN A 244 -10.71 -14.31 6.92
N TYR A 245 -9.71 -13.59 7.45
CA TYR A 245 -9.39 -12.22 7.04
C TYR A 245 -8.79 -12.16 5.63
N TYR A 246 -7.98 -13.17 5.28
CA TYR A 246 -7.21 -13.20 4.02
C TYR A 246 -7.89 -13.90 2.86
N VAL A 247 -9.06 -14.52 3.09
CA VAL A 247 -9.87 -15.05 2.01
C VAL A 247 -10.50 -13.86 1.27
N ARG A 248 -9.69 -13.20 0.42
CA ARG A 248 -10.22 -12.37 -0.66
C ARG A 248 -10.96 -13.32 -1.59
N THR A 249 -12.25 -13.51 -1.32
CA THR A 249 -13.15 -14.04 -2.33
C THR A 249 -13.17 -13.02 -3.45
N LEU A 250 -12.44 -13.32 -4.52
CA LEU A 250 -12.57 -12.63 -5.81
C LEU A 250 -13.96 -12.90 -6.43
N SER A 251 -14.73 -13.85 -5.90
CA SER A 251 -16.14 -13.96 -6.26
C SER A 251 -16.88 -12.68 -5.92
N PRO A 252 -17.85 -12.22 -6.74
CA PRO A 252 -18.79 -11.19 -6.34
C PRO A 252 -19.36 -11.62 -5.00
N VAL A 253 -19.00 -10.87 -3.96
CA VAL A 253 -19.33 -11.23 -2.59
C VAL A 253 -20.86 -11.29 -2.55
N PRO A 254 -21.46 -12.46 -2.26
CA PRO A 254 -22.89 -12.51 -2.12
C PRO A 254 -23.26 -11.47 -1.06
N LEU A 255 -24.18 -10.58 -1.42
CA LEU A 255 -24.79 -9.64 -0.49
C LEU A 255 -25.43 -10.46 0.63
N ILE A 256 -24.69 -10.69 1.73
CA ILE A 256 -25.24 -11.35 2.90
C ILE A 256 -26.04 -10.31 3.65
N THR A 257 -27.36 -10.49 3.66
CA THR A 257 -28.24 -9.69 4.48
C THR A 257 -27.94 -9.95 5.97
N PRO A 258 -28.06 -8.95 6.85
CA PRO A 258 -27.82 -9.09 8.29
C PRO A 258 -28.53 -10.27 8.97
N SER A 259 -29.65 -10.75 8.43
CA SER A 259 -30.31 -11.96 8.89
C SER A 259 -29.38 -13.19 8.90
N GLY A 260 -28.42 -13.28 7.98
CA GLY A 260 -27.42 -14.35 7.92
C GLY A 260 -26.38 -14.32 9.05
N ILE A 261 -26.22 -13.18 9.75
CA ILE A 261 -25.30 -13.01 10.88
C ILE A 261 -26.03 -12.88 12.22
N GLY A 262 -27.35 -13.12 12.25
CA GLY A 262 -28.15 -13.11 13.48
C GLY A 262 -28.47 -11.71 14.04
N ILE A 263 -28.25 -10.63 13.28
CA ILE A 263 -28.69 -9.27 13.65
C ILE A 263 -29.77 -8.82 12.66
N SER A 264 -30.89 -8.30 13.16
CA SER A 264 -31.93 -7.78 12.27
C SER A 264 -31.50 -6.47 11.59
N ASN A 265 -31.96 -6.22 10.36
CA ASN A 265 -31.78 -4.91 9.70
C ASN A 265 -32.31 -3.75 10.57
N VAL A 266 -33.35 -4.03 11.36
CA VAL A 266 -33.97 -3.05 12.27
C VAL A 266 -33.00 -2.64 13.37
N ASP A 267 -32.20 -3.56 13.92
CA ASP A 267 -31.22 -3.26 14.97
C ASP A 267 -30.07 -2.40 14.44
N TRP A 268 -29.56 -2.71 13.24
CA TRP A 268 -28.58 -1.88 12.54
C TRP A 268 -29.09 -0.47 12.32
N LEU A 269 -30.31 -0.35 11.77
CA LEU A 269 -30.93 0.94 11.48
C LEU A 269 -31.22 1.75 12.76
N ASN A 270 -31.74 1.10 13.80
CA ASN A 270 -32.01 1.75 15.08
C ASN A 270 -30.71 2.24 15.73
N THR A 271 -29.66 1.43 15.69
CA THR A 271 -28.35 1.82 16.20
C THR A 271 -27.76 2.97 15.41
N PHE A 272 -27.85 2.93 14.07
CA PHE A 272 -27.39 4.02 13.20
C PHE A 272 -28.08 5.36 13.53
N ARG A 273 -29.40 5.33 13.72
CA ARG A 273 -30.20 6.51 14.11
C ARG A 273 -29.86 7.00 15.51
N GLN A 274 -29.67 6.10 16.48
CA GLN A 274 -29.26 6.46 17.84
C GLN A 274 -27.90 7.17 17.88
N LEU A 275 -27.04 6.92 16.90
CA LEU A 275 -25.75 7.61 16.73
C LEU A 275 -25.87 8.97 16.04
N GLY A 276 -27.09 9.42 15.71
CA GLY A 276 -27.38 10.74 15.14
C GLY A 276 -27.42 10.77 13.62
N HIS A 277 -27.42 9.62 12.94
CA HIS A 277 -27.53 9.54 11.49
C HIS A 277 -29.00 9.38 11.08
N ASN A 278 -29.69 10.51 10.89
CA ASN A 278 -31.15 10.56 10.68
C ASN A 278 -31.60 10.37 9.21
N ASP A 279 -30.67 10.37 8.25
CA ASP A 279 -30.96 10.73 6.85
C ASP A 279 -31.31 9.55 5.91
N THR A 280 -31.94 8.48 6.41
CA THR A 280 -32.02 7.23 5.62
C THR A 280 -33.41 6.60 5.60
N ALA A 281 -34.12 6.78 4.47
CA ALA A 281 -35.41 6.15 4.18
C ALA A 281 -35.29 4.64 3.89
N ALA A 282 -34.09 4.14 3.60
CA ALA A 282 -33.77 2.72 3.54
C ALA A 282 -32.26 2.53 3.82
N VAL A 283 -31.94 1.69 4.81
CA VAL A 283 -30.57 1.25 5.07
C VAL A 283 -30.46 -0.21 4.64
N GLU A 284 -29.69 -0.45 3.59
CA GLU A 284 -29.21 -1.78 3.26
C GLU A 284 -27.88 -1.99 3.98
N VAL A 285 -27.61 -3.21 4.46
CA VAL A 285 -26.31 -3.53 5.08
C VAL A 285 -25.66 -4.59 4.22
N VAL A 286 -24.41 -4.33 3.84
CA VAL A 286 -23.64 -5.16 2.91
C VAL A 286 -22.31 -5.47 3.55
N THR A 287 -21.82 -6.69 3.45
CA THR A 287 -20.47 -7.03 3.93
C THR A 287 -19.55 -7.40 2.77
N THR A 288 -18.32 -6.85 2.75
CA THR A 288 -17.29 -7.24 1.77
C THR A 288 -16.34 -8.32 2.29
N GLY A 289 -16.59 -8.86 3.49
CA GLY A 289 -15.76 -9.90 4.11
C GLY A 289 -16.60 -10.90 4.88
N PRO A 290 -17.56 -11.58 4.22
CA PRO A 290 -18.59 -12.38 4.89
C PRO A 290 -18.01 -13.51 5.76
N ASN A 291 -16.90 -14.13 5.35
CA ASN A 291 -16.26 -15.18 6.13
C ASN A 291 -15.68 -14.64 7.44
N PHE A 292 -14.99 -13.49 7.37
CA PHE A 292 -14.43 -12.86 8.57
C PHE A 292 -15.54 -12.34 9.49
N ILE A 293 -16.51 -11.62 8.93
CA ILE A 293 -17.62 -11.05 9.68
C ILE A 293 -18.47 -12.18 10.28
N GLY A 294 -18.81 -13.20 9.50
CA GLY A 294 -19.50 -14.40 9.96
C GLY A 294 -18.75 -15.11 11.08
N ALA A 295 -17.45 -15.36 10.92
CA ALA A 295 -16.64 -15.98 11.97
C ALA A 295 -16.59 -15.14 13.27
N PHE A 296 -16.57 -13.80 13.16
CA PHE A 296 -16.65 -12.93 14.33
C PHE A 296 -18.00 -13.06 15.04
N PHE A 297 -19.09 -13.08 14.27
CA PHE A 297 -20.44 -13.29 14.79
C PHE A 297 -20.64 -14.69 15.39
N ASP A 298 -20.01 -15.72 14.82
CA ASP A 298 -20.02 -17.07 15.40
C ASP A 298 -19.32 -17.10 16.75
N ILE A 299 -18.17 -16.43 16.90
CA ILE A 299 -17.48 -16.30 18.18
C ILE A 299 -18.38 -15.59 19.18
N TRP A 300 -19.05 -14.51 18.75
CA TRP A 300 -20.01 -13.80 19.59
C TRP A 300 -21.14 -14.73 20.03
N GLN A 301 -21.86 -15.36 19.11
CA GLN A 301 -23.00 -16.24 19.44
C GLN A 301 -22.59 -17.39 20.38
N LYS A 302 -21.41 -17.97 20.19
CA LYS A 302 -20.90 -19.08 21.02
C LYS A 302 -20.50 -18.65 22.44
N ASN A 303 -19.94 -17.45 22.61
CA ASN A 303 -19.36 -17.01 23.89
C ASN A 303 -20.22 -15.96 24.63
N GLY A 304 -21.28 -15.47 24.00
CA GLY A 304 -22.21 -14.47 24.54
C GLY A 304 -21.70 -13.02 24.45
N ASP A 305 -22.61 -12.08 24.73
CA ASP A 305 -22.39 -10.63 24.59
C ASP A 305 -21.22 -10.12 25.43
N THR A 306 -21.06 -10.68 26.64
CA THR A 306 -20.00 -10.25 27.56
C THR A 306 -18.60 -10.49 26.98
N TYR A 307 -18.40 -11.64 26.34
CA TYR A 307 -17.12 -12.00 25.72
C TYR A 307 -16.85 -11.13 24.48
N ALA A 308 -17.86 -10.96 23.63
CA ALA A 308 -17.74 -10.18 22.41
C ALA A 308 -17.52 -8.69 22.71
N HIS A 309 -18.19 -8.16 23.74
CA HIS A 309 -17.95 -6.80 24.21
C HIS A 309 -16.57 -6.63 24.84
N LEU A 310 -16.08 -7.63 25.59
CA LEU A 310 -14.72 -7.61 26.13
C LEU A 310 -13.68 -7.56 25.01
N LEU A 311 -13.89 -8.31 23.92
CA LEU A 311 -13.04 -8.26 22.73
C LEU A 311 -13.00 -6.88 22.09
N ALA A 312 -14.19 -6.32 21.80
CA ALA A 312 -14.31 -4.98 21.23
C ALA A 312 -13.67 -3.93 22.15
N SER A 313 -13.89 -4.05 23.45
CA SER A 313 -13.35 -3.14 24.45
C SER A 313 -11.83 -3.22 24.55
N TRP A 314 -11.27 -4.43 24.65
CA TRP A 314 -9.83 -4.66 24.72
C TRP A 314 -9.13 -4.09 23.49
N THR A 315 -9.58 -4.50 22.31
CA THR A 315 -8.99 -4.05 21.04
C THR A 315 -9.11 -2.54 20.85
N THR A 316 -10.23 -1.93 21.26
CA THR A 316 -10.40 -0.48 21.19
C THR A 316 -9.49 0.26 22.16
N VAL A 317 -9.30 -0.26 23.38
CA VAL A 317 -8.37 0.33 24.35
C VAL A 317 -6.93 0.30 23.84
N GLN A 318 -6.52 -0.76 23.14
CA GLN A 318 -5.18 -0.81 22.52
C GLN A 318 -4.98 0.30 21.50
N VAL A 319 -5.98 0.60 20.67
CA VAL A 319 -5.93 1.73 19.73
C VAL A 319 -5.94 3.06 20.49
N ALA A 320 -6.84 3.20 21.45
CA ALA A 320 -7.00 4.41 22.25
C ALA A 320 -5.72 4.78 23.03
N ALA A 321 -4.94 3.77 23.44
CA ALA A 321 -3.65 3.94 24.10
C ALA A 321 -2.66 4.78 23.27
N LEU A 322 -2.73 4.68 21.93
CA LEU A 322 -1.91 5.48 21.01
C LEU A 322 -2.25 6.97 21.05
N PHE A 323 -3.40 7.36 21.58
CA PHE A 323 -3.84 8.76 21.67
C PHE A 323 -3.66 9.33 23.09
N ALA A 324 -3.37 8.48 24.08
CA ALA A 324 -3.46 8.85 25.49
C ALA A 324 -2.23 9.59 26.00
N ASN A 325 -1.08 8.93 26.04
CA ASN A 325 0.17 9.52 26.51
C ASN A 325 1.39 8.72 26.03
N LYS A 326 2.57 9.34 26.14
CA LYS A 326 3.87 8.76 25.81
C LYS A 326 4.10 7.37 26.42
N GLY A 327 3.80 7.20 27.71
CA GLY A 327 4.08 5.95 28.43
C GLY A 327 3.33 4.77 27.81
N LEU A 328 2.06 4.96 27.45
CA LEU A 328 1.27 3.94 26.79
C LEU A 328 1.73 3.65 25.36
N ILE A 329 2.14 4.68 24.61
CA ILE A 329 2.73 4.52 23.27
C ILE A 329 4.02 3.69 23.33
N VAL A 330 4.93 4.02 24.26
CA VAL A 330 6.20 3.29 24.42
C VAL A 330 5.94 1.83 24.78
N ASN A 331 5.01 1.55 25.68
CA ASN A 331 4.62 0.18 26.03
C ASN A 331 3.98 -0.56 24.85
N TYR A 332 3.13 0.11 24.06
CA TYR A 332 2.56 -0.46 22.83
C TYR A 332 3.67 -0.95 21.90
N TYR A 333 4.74 -0.20 21.72
CA TYR A 333 5.90 -0.60 20.91
C TYR A 333 6.97 -1.40 21.68
N GLY A 334 6.54 -2.20 22.66
CA GLY A 334 7.41 -3.16 23.36
C GLY A 334 8.37 -2.54 24.38
N GLY A 335 8.10 -1.32 24.85
CA GLY A 335 8.92 -0.63 25.85
C GLY A 335 10.16 0.08 25.29
N ASN A 336 10.37 0.08 23.97
CA ASN A 336 11.52 0.71 23.34
C ASN A 336 11.17 2.11 22.82
N GLU A 337 11.61 3.15 23.52
CA GLU A 337 11.30 4.54 23.19
C GLU A 337 11.81 4.97 21.79
N LYS A 338 12.95 4.45 21.33
CA LYS A 338 13.48 4.76 19.99
C LYS A 338 12.60 4.17 18.89
N VAL A 339 12.17 2.92 19.06
CA VAL A 339 11.25 2.25 18.13
C VAL A 339 9.88 2.93 18.16
N ALA A 340 9.39 3.26 19.36
CA ALA A 340 8.14 3.99 19.54
C ALA A 340 8.18 5.33 18.83
N SER A 341 9.25 6.11 19.00
CA SER A 341 9.38 7.42 18.37
C SER A 341 9.40 7.34 16.84
N ALA A 342 10.14 6.38 16.28
CA ALA A 342 10.19 6.18 14.83
C ALA A 342 8.83 5.74 14.26
N ARG A 343 8.20 4.72 14.86
CA ARG A 343 6.92 4.17 14.36
C ARG A 343 5.75 5.11 14.60
N TYR A 344 5.72 5.80 15.74
CA TYR A 344 4.67 6.74 16.07
C TYR A 344 4.79 8.04 15.27
N GLY A 345 6.01 8.52 14.97
CA GLY A 345 6.20 9.63 14.03
C GLY A 345 5.64 9.32 12.63
N ALA A 346 5.86 8.10 12.14
CA ALA A 346 5.25 7.60 10.90
C ALA A 346 3.71 7.52 10.98
N PHE A 347 3.16 7.12 12.12
CA PHE A 347 1.72 7.15 12.39
C PHE A 347 1.19 8.58 12.35
N CYS A 348 1.78 9.53 13.09
CA CYS A 348 1.38 10.94 13.09
C CYS A 348 1.38 11.54 11.69
N LEU A 349 2.39 11.20 10.88
CA LEU A 349 2.46 11.65 9.50
C LEU A 349 1.35 11.04 8.64
N SER A 350 1.02 9.78 8.85
CA SER A 350 -0.09 9.10 8.15
C SER A 350 -1.45 9.73 8.52
N VAL A 351 -1.64 10.13 9.79
CA VAL A 351 -2.84 10.86 10.24
C VAL A 351 -2.93 12.25 9.62
N ALA A 352 -1.83 13.01 9.67
CA ALA A 352 -1.74 14.31 9.03
C ALA A 352 -1.90 14.23 7.51
N TYR A 353 -1.50 13.10 6.93
CA TYR A 353 -1.66 12.83 5.53
C TYR A 353 -3.11 12.57 5.16
N LEU A 354 -3.87 11.76 5.91
CA LEU A 354 -5.31 11.52 5.66
C LEU A 354 -6.12 12.82 5.45
N LEU A 355 -5.67 13.91 6.05
CA LEU A 355 -6.29 15.22 5.98
C LEU A 355 -6.10 15.98 4.69
N SER A 356 -4.87 15.97 4.21
CA SER A 356 -4.51 16.79 3.08
C SER A 356 -3.34 16.21 2.29
N PRO A 357 -3.55 15.07 1.63
CA PRO A 357 -2.54 14.49 0.75
C PRO A 357 -2.12 15.49 -0.29
N SER A 358 -3.08 16.19 -0.91
CA SER A 358 -2.81 17.24 -1.89
C SER A 358 -1.98 18.39 -1.33
N ALA A 359 -2.10 18.77 -0.06
CA ALA A 359 -1.26 19.83 0.51
C ALA A 359 0.15 19.34 0.89
N LEU A 360 0.24 18.14 1.48
CA LEU A 360 1.52 17.53 1.84
C LEU A 360 2.32 17.12 0.61
N PHE A 361 1.65 16.72 -0.47
CA PHE A 361 2.26 16.34 -1.73
C PHE A 361 2.30 17.44 -2.77
N GLY A 362 1.41 18.44 -2.80
CA GLY A 362 1.32 19.38 -3.92
C GLY A 362 2.64 20.09 -4.29
N ASN A 363 3.51 20.35 -3.32
CA ASN A 363 4.86 20.88 -3.62
C ASN A 363 5.90 19.77 -3.87
N HIS A 364 5.72 18.57 -3.34
CA HIS A 364 6.55 17.42 -3.71
C HIS A 364 6.24 16.96 -5.13
N GLU A 365 4.97 17.03 -5.53
CA GLU A 365 4.53 16.92 -6.91
C GLU A 365 5.27 17.95 -7.75
N SER A 366 5.45 19.22 -7.37
CA SER A 366 6.26 20.14 -8.19
C SER A 366 7.72 19.70 -8.44
N GLU A 367 8.30 18.89 -7.56
CA GLU A 367 9.64 18.29 -7.72
C GLU A 367 9.62 17.10 -8.72
N PHE A 368 8.49 16.37 -8.79
CA PHE A 368 8.26 15.24 -9.70
C PHE A 368 7.45 15.59 -10.98
N ASP A 369 6.76 16.72 -10.99
CA ASP A 369 5.84 17.25 -12.01
C ASP A 369 6.58 18.24 -12.91
N GLY A 370 7.90 18.06 -13.02
CA GLY A 370 8.60 18.51 -14.20
C GLY A 370 7.80 17.97 -15.40
N ARG A 371 7.27 18.87 -16.24
CA ARG A 371 6.47 18.50 -17.43
C ARG A 371 7.12 17.37 -18.24
N SER A 372 8.46 17.32 -18.24
CA SER A 372 9.27 16.24 -18.81
C SER A 372 9.10 14.88 -18.11
N THR A 373 9.12 14.84 -16.78
CA THR A 373 8.97 13.62 -15.96
C THR A 373 7.58 13.04 -16.15
N ARG A 374 6.54 13.86 -16.01
CA ARG A 374 5.15 13.48 -16.27
C ARG A 374 4.96 12.90 -17.67
N ALA A 375 5.36 13.65 -18.71
CA ALA A 375 5.23 13.20 -20.09
C ALA A 375 6.03 11.91 -20.37
N SER A 376 7.14 11.71 -19.67
CA SER A 376 7.98 10.52 -19.82
C SER A 376 7.40 9.30 -19.11
N ALA A 377 6.90 9.46 -17.89
CA ALA A 377 6.20 8.42 -17.14
C ALA A 377 4.92 7.99 -17.87
N GLU A 378 4.15 8.96 -18.39
CA GLU A 378 3.03 8.70 -19.27
C GLU A 378 3.46 7.82 -20.44
N ARG A 379 4.49 8.22 -21.20
CA ARG A 379 4.98 7.46 -22.37
C ARG A 379 5.30 6.00 -22.01
N VAL A 380 5.99 5.75 -20.89
CA VAL A 380 6.28 4.38 -20.43
C VAL A 380 4.98 3.63 -20.16
N THR A 381 4.05 4.23 -19.40
CA THR A 381 2.75 3.63 -19.10
C THR A 381 1.95 3.31 -20.37
N ARG A 382 1.95 4.22 -21.36
CA ARG A 382 1.33 4.04 -22.67
C ARG A 382 1.88 2.82 -23.39
N ALA A 383 3.20 2.76 -23.50
CA ALA A 383 3.88 1.68 -24.19
C ALA A 383 3.56 0.32 -23.56
N ILE A 384 3.53 0.24 -22.22
CA ILE A 384 3.19 -0.98 -21.48
C ILE A 384 1.74 -1.37 -21.71
N ALA A 385 0.80 -0.44 -21.58
CA ALA A 385 -0.63 -0.71 -21.76
C ALA A 385 -0.93 -1.21 -23.18
N ASP A 386 -0.37 -0.55 -24.21
CA ASP A 386 -0.53 -0.94 -25.60
C ASP A 386 0.06 -2.34 -25.85
N ALA A 387 1.24 -2.63 -25.31
CA ALA A 387 1.87 -3.95 -25.42
C ALA A 387 1.07 -5.04 -24.70
N PHE A 388 0.54 -4.74 -23.51
CA PHE A 388 -0.30 -5.63 -22.74
C PHE A 388 -1.57 -6.00 -23.52
N GLN A 389 -2.23 -4.99 -24.12
CA GLN A 389 -3.41 -5.20 -24.94
C GLN A 389 -3.10 -6.05 -26.19
N ARG A 390 -2.02 -5.75 -26.93
CA ARG A 390 -1.61 -6.55 -28.10
C ARG A 390 -1.25 -7.98 -27.73
N ARG A 391 -0.68 -8.19 -26.54
CA ARG A 391 -0.35 -9.54 -26.05
C ARG A 391 -1.61 -10.30 -25.71
N LEU A 392 -2.53 -9.68 -24.95
CA LEU A 392 -3.82 -10.23 -24.59
C LEU A 392 -4.63 -10.66 -25.84
N ALA A 393 -4.67 -9.81 -26.87
CA ALA A 393 -5.40 -10.07 -28.10
C ALA A 393 -4.85 -11.25 -28.93
N ARG A 394 -3.56 -11.58 -28.80
CA ARG A 394 -2.89 -12.69 -29.51
C ARG A 394 -2.82 -13.96 -28.69
N TRP A 395 -3.28 -13.93 -27.44
CA TRP A 395 -3.03 -15.01 -26.51
C TRP A 395 -4.08 -16.12 -26.72
N PRO A 396 -3.68 -17.35 -27.10
CA PRO A 396 -4.61 -18.39 -27.59
C PRO A 396 -5.67 -18.84 -26.59
N HIS A 397 -5.42 -18.67 -25.30
CA HIS A 397 -6.36 -19.05 -24.24
C HIS A 397 -7.35 -17.93 -23.89
N PHE A 398 -7.18 -16.73 -24.46
CA PHE A 398 -8.05 -15.60 -24.20
C PHE A 398 -9.23 -15.59 -25.19
N LYS A 399 -10.44 -15.89 -24.70
CA LYS A 399 -11.65 -15.87 -25.54
C LYS A 399 -12.04 -14.42 -25.86
N LYS A 400 -12.29 -14.13 -27.14
CA LYS A 400 -12.63 -12.77 -27.65
C LYS A 400 -13.93 -12.19 -27.09
N ASP A 401 -14.79 -13.01 -26.48
CA ASP A 401 -16.12 -12.60 -26.00
C ASP A 401 -16.08 -11.82 -24.67
N ILE A 402 -14.89 -11.61 -24.09
CA ILE A 402 -14.73 -10.83 -22.86
C ILE A 402 -14.80 -9.34 -23.21
N THR A 403 -16.00 -8.77 -23.05
CA THR A 403 -16.32 -7.34 -23.21
C THR A 403 -15.44 -6.39 -22.40
N VAL A 404 -14.71 -6.88 -21.39
CA VAL A 404 -13.69 -6.11 -20.64
C VAL A 404 -12.64 -5.51 -21.58
N VAL A 405 -12.30 -6.17 -22.70
CA VAL A 405 -11.34 -5.64 -23.69
C VAL A 405 -11.89 -4.40 -24.44
N ALA A 406 -13.21 -4.26 -24.56
CA ALA A 406 -13.83 -3.18 -25.33
C ALA A 406 -13.63 -1.79 -24.66
N ASN A 407 -13.45 -1.73 -23.34
CA ASN A 407 -13.24 -0.48 -22.60
C ASN A 407 -11.78 -0.27 -22.15
N TRP A 408 -10.80 -0.93 -22.78
CA TRP A 408 -9.38 -0.74 -22.45
C TRP A 408 -8.93 0.73 -22.61
N ALA A 409 -9.52 1.45 -23.55
CA ALA A 409 -9.29 2.89 -23.74
C ALA A 409 -9.80 3.74 -22.56
N GLU A 410 -10.82 3.27 -21.85
CA GLU A 410 -11.42 3.92 -20.67
C GLU A 410 -10.65 3.59 -19.39
N LEU A 411 -10.18 2.34 -19.24
CA LEU A 411 -9.17 1.97 -18.21
C LEU A 411 -7.94 2.87 -18.29
N TYR A 412 -7.55 3.25 -19.50
CA TYR A 412 -6.35 3.99 -19.79
C TYR A 412 -6.46 5.52 -19.65
N SER A 413 -7.62 6.12 -19.97
CA SER A 413 -7.85 7.56 -19.80
C SER A 413 -7.77 8.02 -18.33
N SER A 414 -7.74 7.06 -17.40
CA SER A 414 -7.67 7.24 -15.95
C SER A 414 -6.27 7.19 -15.34
N VAL A 415 -5.21 6.91 -16.13
CA VAL A 415 -3.81 7.03 -15.67
C VAL A 415 -3.50 8.51 -15.52
N ILE A 416 -3.93 9.09 -14.40
CA ILE A 416 -3.71 10.50 -14.06
C ILE A 416 -2.30 10.60 -13.50
N PRO A 417 -1.34 11.14 -14.26
CA PRO A 417 0.02 11.30 -13.80
C PRO A 417 0.07 12.65 -13.09
N PHE A 418 -0.21 12.67 -11.79
CA PHE A 418 -0.27 13.89 -10.97
C PHE A 418 -1.44 14.82 -11.30
N GLY A 419 -2.06 15.39 -10.27
CA GLY A 419 -3.28 16.20 -10.35
C GLY A 419 -3.20 17.29 -11.43
N GLY A 420 -3.72 17.01 -12.63
CA GLY A 420 -3.62 17.89 -13.80
C GLY A 420 -4.71 18.95 -13.87
N ARG A 421 -5.67 18.90 -12.94
CA ARG A 421 -6.62 19.99 -12.72
C ARG A 421 -6.35 20.50 -11.32
N ARG A 422 -6.51 21.81 -11.12
CA ARG A 422 -6.82 22.37 -9.80
C ARG A 422 -8.12 21.69 -9.36
N HIS A 423 -8.03 20.42 -8.93
CA HIS A 423 -9.08 19.78 -8.18
C HIS A 423 -9.33 20.75 -7.07
N HIS A 424 -10.56 21.21 -7.00
CA HIS A 424 -10.94 22.20 -6.04
C HIS A 424 -10.51 21.63 -4.70
N THR A 425 -9.42 22.16 -4.15
CA THR A 425 -9.04 22.03 -2.76
C THR A 425 -10.06 22.82 -1.95
N HIS A 426 -11.36 22.63 -2.23
CA HIS A 426 -12.44 22.90 -1.31
C HIS A 426 -12.14 22.00 -0.13
N SER A 427 -11.23 22.47 0.73
CA SER A 427 -11.48 22.74 2.13
C SER A 427 -12.52 21.78 2.70
N TYR A 428 -12.28 20.47 2.57
CA TYR A 428 -13.20 19.43 3.06
C TYR A 428 -13.41 19.55 4.58
N ILE A 429 -12.63 20.41 5.21
CA ILE A 429 -12.69 20.69 6.62
C ILE A 429 -12.89 22.19 6.79
N PRO A 430 -14.12 22.67 7.02
CA PRO A 430 -14.30 24.07 7.42
C PRO A 430 -13.76 24.35 8.83
N LEU A 431 -13.27 23.32 9.53
CA LEU A 431 -12.80 23.40 10.91
C LEU A 431 -11.29 23.65 10.97
N ASP A 432 -10.91 24.66 11.74
CA ASP A 432 -9.53 24.81 12.17
C ASP A 432 -9.17 23.70 13.16
N MET A 433 -7.97 23.16 13.02
CA MET A 433 -7.46 22.10 13.88
C MET A 433 -6.95 22.69 15.18
N THR A 434 -7.22 22.01 16.29
CA THR A 434 -6.83 22.40 17.64
C THR A 434 -5.50 21.75 18.04
N HIS A 435 -5.07 21.98 19.28
CA HIS A 435 -3.93 21.29 19.87
C HIS A 435 -4.30 19.89 20.41
N SER A 436 -5.58 19.56 20.52
CA SER A 436 -6.03 18.23 20.99
C SER A 436 -6.06 17.25 19.83
N LEU A 437 -5.23 16.21 19.90
CA LEU A 437 -5.23 15.14 18.92
C LEU A 437 -6.60 14.45 18.83
N LEU A 438 -7.29 14.25 19.95
CA LEU A 438 -8.57 13.55 19.96
C LEU A 438 -9.70 14.39 19.33
N GLU A 439 -9.72 15.71 19.58
CA GLU A 439 -10.67 16.61 18.92
C GLU A 439 -10.44 16.66 17.42
N ASN A 440 -9.17 16.83 17.01
CA ASN A 440 -8.76 16.78 15.61
C ASN A 440 -9.22 15.47 14.99
N TRP A 441 -8.88 14.33 15.59
CA TRP A 441 -9.23 13.01 15.11
C TRP A 441 -10.74 12.79 14.97
N ARG A 442 -11.56 13.25 15.93
CA ARG A 442 -13.03 13.20 15.82
C ARG A 442 -13.56 14.10 14.71
N ALA A 443 -12.99 15.28 14.52
CA ALA A 443 -13.31 16.12 13.37
C ALA A 443 -12.99 15.38 12.06
N LEU A 444 -11.86 14.67 12.00
CA LEU A 444 -11.48 13.89 10.83
C LEU A 444 -12.43 12.72 10.60
N SER A 445 -12.76 12.01 11.66
CA SER A 445 -13.61 10.81 11.61
C SER A 445 -14.98 11.14 11.03
N ARG A 446 -15.57 12.27 11.43
CA ARG A 446 -16.84 12.76 10.88
C ARG A 446 -16.74 13.11 9.39
N ILE A 447 -15.59 13.61 8.95
CA ILE A 447 -15.39 14.01 7.55
C ILE A 447 -15.12 12.77 6.70
N ALA A 448 -14.23 11.88 7.15
CA ALA A 448 -13.89 10.63 6.46
C ALA A 448 -15.07 9.65 6.40
N GLY A 449 -15.92 9.62 7.44
CA GLY A 449 -17.13 8.80 7.46
C GLY A 449 -18.19 9.27 6.45
N ASN A 450 -18.19 10.57 6.11
CA ASN A 450 -19.10 11.13 5.11
C ASN A 450 -18.47 11.16 3.70
N ALA A 451 -17.15 11.23 3.63
CA ALA A 451 -16.39 11.26 2.39
C ALA A 451 -16.02 9.84 1.97
N VAL A 452 -17.02 9.05 1.60
CA VAL A 452 -16.85 7.94 0.63
C VAL A 452 -16.77 8.55 -0.78
N ASP A 453 -16.02 9.63 -0.91
CA ASP A 453 -15.75 10.21 -2.21
C ASP A 453 -14.47 9.55 -2.72
N GLU A 454 -14.44 9.26 -4.01
CA GLU A 454 -13.32 8.63 -4.70
C GLU A 454 -12.02 9.37 -4.33
N GLU A 455 -12.08 10.70 -4.12
CA GLU A 455 -11.02 11.61 -3.68
C GLU A 455 -10.34 11.30 -2.33
N VAL A 456 -11.03 10.71 -1.35
CA VAL A 456 -10.40 10.29 -0.08
C VAL A 456 -9.65 8.97 -0.25
N ALA A 457 -10.17 8.06 -1.07
CA ALA A 457 -9.43 6.86 -1.48
C ALA A 457 -8.17 7.25 -2.30
N HIS A 458 -8.29 8.24 -3.20
CA HIS A 458 -7.14 8.84 -3.92
C HIS A 458 -6.09 9.37 -2.96
N SER A 459 -6.57 10.09 -1.95
CA SER A 459 -5.79 10.72 -0.90
C SER A 459 -5.01 9.69 -0.09
N ILE A 460 -5.57 8.55 0.34
CA ILE A 460 -4.79 7.50 1.07
C ILE A 460 -3.69 6.89 0.18
N SER A 461 -3.89 6.92 -1.13
CA SER A 461 -3.08 6.19 -2.08
C SER A 461 -1.78 6.87 -2.52
N SER A 462 -1.64 8.21 -2.43
CA SER A 462 -0.42 8.90 -2.89
C SER A 462 0.87 8.60 -2.08
N LEU A 463 0.74 8.03 -0.88
CA LEU A 463 1.84 7.45 -0.10
C LEU A 463 2.09 5.97 -0.39
N SER A 464 1.20 5.34 -1.16
CA SER A 464 1.43 3.98 -1.62
C SER A 464 2.72 3.97 -2.44
N LEU A 465 3.58 3.03 -2.09
CA LEU A 465 4.86 2.78 -2.76
C LEU A 465 4.66 2.14 -4.13
N SER A 466 3.42 1.81 -4.46
CA SER A 466 3.00 1.20 -5.70
C SER A 466 1.94 2.05 -6.39
N VAL A 467 1.53 1.56 -7.55
CA VAL A 467 0.27 1.92 -8.18
C VAL A 467 -0.89 1.85 -7.17
N ALA A 468 -1.76 2.85 -7.24
CA ALA A 468 -2.96 3.00 -6.44
C ALA A 468 -4.20 2.63 -7.26
N PHE A 469 -4.98 1.63 -6.84
CA PHE A 469 -6.27 1.37 -7.47
C PHE A 469 -7.30 2.36 -6.96
N VAL A 470 -7.95 3.04 -7.89
CA VAL A 470 -8.98 4.04 -7.61
C VAL A 470 -10.33 3.33 -7.49
N ASN A 471 -10.59 2.46 -8.45
CA ASN A 471 -11.71 1.53 -8.45
C ASN A 471 -11.28 0.25 -9.19
N GLU A 472 -12.20 -0.66 -9.43
CA GLU A 472 -11.95 -1.95 -10.08
C GLU A 472 -11.46 -1.83 -11.53
N ARG A 473 -11.51 -0.63 -12.11
CA ARG A 473 -11.19 -0.36 -13.52
C ARG A 473 -10.08 0.66 -13.71
N THR A 474 -9.60 1.29 -12.66
CA THR A 474 -8.70 2.43 -12.80
C THR A 474 -7.61 2.40 -11.75
N PHE A 475 -6.41 2.81 -12.17
CA PHE A 475 -5.29 2.95 -11.27
C PHE A 475 -4.52 4.24 -11.54
N ARG A 476 -3.84 4.73 -10.51
CA ARG A 476 -3.01 5.92 -10.56
C ARG A 476 -1.58 5.62 -10.17
N LEU A 477 -0.65 6.32 -10.81
CA LEU A 477 0.73 6.36 -10.40
C LEU A 477 0.87 7.35 -9.26
N THR A 478 1.49 6.92 -8.16
CA THR A 478 1.78 7.76 -7.01
C THR A 478 3.08 8.53 -7.23
N PRO A 479 3.31 9.66 -6.55
CA PRO A 479 4.59 10.39 -6.62
C PRO A 479 5.77 9.48 -6.31
N VAL A 480 5.58 8.56 -5.35
CA VAL A 480 6.63 7.62 -4.95
C VAL A 480 6.89 6.58 -6.04
N SER A 481 5.86 6.11 -6.75
CA SER A 481 6.01 5.12 -7.84
C SER A 481 6.81 5.65 -9.05
N VAL A 482 6.82 6.96 -9.25
CA VAL A 482 7.59 7.64 -10.32
C VAL A 482 8.88 8.29 -9.82
N SER A 483 9.32 7.94 -8.61
CA SER A 483 10.54 8.47 -8.01
C SER A 483 11.72 7.53 -8.20
N PHE A 484 12.93 8.06 -8.08
CA PHE A 484 14.15 7.25 -8.06
C PHE A 484 14.13 6.28 -6.87
N PRO A 485 14.44 4.97 -7.04
CA PRO A 485 15.08 4.39 -8.22
C PRO A 485 14.12 3.74 -9.23
N MET A 486 12.80 3.85 -9.03
CA MET A 486 11.81 3.22 -9.92
C MET A 486 11.69 3.95 -11.27
N PHE A 487 11.88 5.27 -11.25
CA PHE A 487 11.83 6.10 -12.45
C PHE A 487 12.67 7.36 -12.29
N ASP A 488 13.41 7.72 -13.34
CA ASP A 488 14.00 9.05 -13.52
C ASP A 488 14.24 9.28 -15.02
N VAL A 489 13.87 10.44 -15.55
CA VAL A 489 14.04 10.77 -16.98
C VAL A 489 15.51 10.76 -17.44
N ARG A 490 16.45 10.83 -16.50
CA ARG A 490 17.90 10.79 -16.72
C ARG A 490 18.47 9.37 -16.66
N LEU A 491 17.67 8.39 -16.25
CA LEU A 491 18.08 6.98 -16.24
C LEU A 491 17.87 6.32 -17.62
N PRO A 492 18.61 5.24 -17.91
CA PRO A 492 18.40 4.45 -19.13
C PRO A 492 16.97 3.92 -19.21
N ALA A 493 16.42 3.81 -20.42
CA ALA A 493 15.09 3.26 -20.65
C ALA A 493 14.90 1.88 -20.01
N ALA A 494 15.90 1.00 -20.08
CA ALA A 494 15.84 -0.32 -19.45
C ALA A 494 15.53 -0.26 -17.95
N VAL A 495 16.06 0.74 -17.23
CA VAL A 495 15.78 0.96 -15.82
C VAL A 495 14.35 1.46 -15.61
N ASN A 496 13.91 2.46 -16.38
CA ASN A 496 12.56 3.01 -16.27
C ASN A 496 11.46 2.00 -16.61
N TYR A 497 11.69 1.15 -17.63
CA TYR A 497 10.79 0.05 -17.96
C TYR A 497 10.85 -1.04 -16.88
N GLY A 498 12.02 -1.44 -16.41
CA GLY A 498 12.16 -2.43 -15.33
C GLY A 498 11.53 -2.00 -14.00
N GLY A 499 11.63 -0.71 -13.66
CA GLY A 499 11.06 -0.11 -12.45
C GLY A 499 9.58 0.25 -12.62
N LEU A 500 9.29 1.45 -13.12
CA LEU A 500 7.92 1.93 -13.33
C LEU A 500 7.11 1.03 -14.28
N GLY A 501 7.71 0.62 -15.41
CA GLY A 501 7.00 -0.25 -16.36
C GLY A 501 6.58 -1.59 -15.74
N GLY A 502 7.41 -2.19 -14.89
CA GLY A 502 7.07 -3.38 -14.11
C GLY A 502 5.89 -3.16 -13.16
N GLN A 503 5.85 -2.02 -12.47
CA GLN A 503 4.71 -1.66 -11.60
C GLN A 503 3.41 -1.49 -12.38
N VAL A 504 3.46 -0.80 -13.52
CA VAL A 504 2.31 -0.61 -14.42
C VAL A 504 1.82 -1.95 -14.94
N ALA A 505 2.71 -2.82 -15.39
CA ALA A 505 2.36 -4.14 -15.91
C ALA A 505 1.71 -5.02 -14.82
N SER A 506 2.22 -4.96 -13.59
CA SER A 506 1.62 -5.63 -12.44
C SER A 506 0.22 -5.10 -12.12
N ALA A 507 0.00 -3.79 -12.25
CA ALA A 507 -1.32 -3.20 -12.00
C ALA A 507 -2.35 -3.59 -13.07
N LEU A 508 -1.95 -3.61 -14.35
CA LEU A 508 -2.79 -4.10 -15.45
C LEU A 508 -3.14 -5.58 -15.29
N ALA A 509 -2.18 -6.41 -14.88
CA ALA A 509 -2.39 -7.81 -14.56
C ALA A 509 -3.41 -8.01 -13.43
N TRP A 510 -3.35 -7.16 -12.40
CA TRP A 510 -4.30 -7.17 -11.30
C TRP A 510 -5.71 -6.77 -11.77
N LEU A 511 -5.85 -5.67 -12.53
CA LEU A 511 -7.13 -5.24 -13.09
C LEU A 511 -7.78 -6.32 -13.96
N LEU A 512 -6.99 -6.98 -14.81
CA LEU A 512 -7.48 -8.08 -15.62
C LEU A 512 -8.02 -9.21 -14.73
N THR A 513 -7.31 -9.55 -13.65
CA THR A 513 -7.72 -10.61 -12.71
C THR A 513 -9.01 -10.23 -11.98
N THR A 514 -9.12 -8.99 -11.51
CA THR A 514 -10.31 -8.46 -10.84
C THR A 514 -11.51 -8.40 -11.78
N ALA A 515 -11.34 -7.84 -12.97
CA ALA A 515 -12.40 -7.76 -13.97
C ALA A 515 -12.91 -9.16 -14.39
N TYR A 516 -12.02 -10.14 -14.49
CA TYR A 516 -12.40 -11.53 -14.77
C TYR A 516 -13.21 -12.16 -13.65
N ALA A 517 -12.99 -11.73 -12.41
CA ALA A 517 -13.71 -12.23 -11.25
C ALA A 517 -15.11 -11.61 -11.10
N LEU A 518 -15.27 -10.35 -11.52
CA LEU A 518 -16.52 -9.60 -11.48
C LEU A 518 -17.50 -9.99 -12.60
N ASP A 519 -17.01 -10.59 -13.69
CA ASP A 519 -17.88 -11.13 -14.74
C ASP A 519 -18.62 -12.38 -14.22
N SER A 520 -19.92 -12.22 -13.97
CA SER A 520 -20.79 -13.23 -13.35
C SER A 520 -20.89 -14.53 -14.13
N ARG A 521 -20.52 -14.55 -15.43
CA ARG A 521 -20.46 -15.77 -16.25
C ARG A 521 -19.19 -16.59 -16.02
N THR A 522 -18.19 -16.01 -15.38
CA THR A 522 -16.82 -16.53 -15.36
C THR A 522 -16.34 -16.95 -13.97
N SER A 523 -17.04 -16.51 -12.92
CA SER A 523 -16.87 -16.95 -11.53
C SER A 523 -16.92 -18.47 -11.37
N ALA A 524 -17.76 -19.17 -12.15
CA ALA A 524 -17.82 -20.64 -12.19
C ALA A 524 -16.55 -21.31 -12.74
N ILE A 525 -15.81 -20.65 -13.64
CA ILE A 525 -14.57 -21.18 -14.24
C ILE A 525 -13.38 -20.97 -13.29
N ILE A 526 -13.36 -19.85 -12.54
CA ILE A 526 -12.31 -19.55 -11.57
C ILE A 526 -12.31 -20.57 -10.42
N GLY A 527 -13.47 -20.99 -9.93
CA GLY A 527 -13.58 -22.00 -8.86
C GLY A 527 -12.91 -23.33 -9.20
N ASN A 528 -12.89 -23.72 -10.48
CA ASN A 528 -12.23 -24.94 -10.95
C ASN A 528 -10.71 -24.79 -11.14
N LEU A 529 -10.21 -23.57 -11.39
CA LEU A 529 -8.77 -23.32 -11.54
C LEU A 529 -8.04 -23.14 -10.21
N SER A 530 -8.73 -22.66 -9.16
CA SER A 530 -8.15 -22.54 -7.81
C SER A 530 -7.84 -23.89 -7.17
N ALA A 531 -8.52 -24.97 -7.58
CA ALA A 531 -8.26 -26.32 -7.11
C ALA A 531 -6.93 -26.93 -7.65
N CYS A 532 -6.25 -26.26 -8.58
CA CYS A 532 -5.05 -26.79 -9.24
C CYS A 532 -3.73 -26.13 -8.79
N VAL A 533 -3.73 -25.24 -7.78
CA VAL A 533 -2.53 -24.45 -7.39
C VAL A 533 -2.32 -24.46 -5.87
N GLU A 534 -2.58 -25.59 -5.21
CA GLU A 534 -2.14 -25.83 -3.83
C GLU A 534 -0.79 -26.54 -3.83
N GLU A 535 0.30 -25.81 -4.06
CA GLU A 535 1.61 -26.25 -3.58
C GLU A 535 2.53 -25.03 -3.39
N ASP A 536 3.00 -24.88 -2.14
CA ASP A 536 3.99 -23.92 -1.62
C ASP A 536 3.48 -22.59 -1.03
N SER A 537 3.03 -22.65 0.23
CA SER A 537 2.33 -21.59 0.99
C SER A 537 3.14 -20.96 2.14
N SER A 538 4.47 -20.85 2.02
CA SER A 538 5.32 -20.32 3.10
C SER A 538 5.70 -18.84 2.99
N GLN A 539 5.30 -18.13 1.92
CA GLN A 539 5.51 -16.67 1.80
C GLN A 539 4.17 -15.98 1.48
N GLY A 540 3.89 -14.90 2.22
CA GLY A 540 2.60 -14.21 2.28
C GLY A 540 1.79 -14.19 0.97
N PHE A 541 0.59 -14.74 1.06
CA PHE A 541 -0.40 -14.94 0.00
C PHE A 541 -0.70 -13.68 -0.82
N TYR A 542 -0.01 -13.55 -1.95
CA TYR A 542 -0.63 -13.06 -3.18
C TYR A 542 -1.09 -14.30 -3.95
N ILE A 543 -2.35 -14.36 -4.37
CA ILE A 543 -2.81 -15.43 -5.28
C ILE A 543 -1.93 -15.36 -6.53
N ASP A 544 -0.96 -16.27 -6.62
CA ASP A 544 0.02 -16.31 -7.68
C ASP A 544 -0.69 -16.88 -8.92
N ARG A 545 -1.06 -16.01 -9.86
CA ARG A 545 -1.50 -16.44 -11.18
C ARG A 545 -0.32 -16.27 -12.14
N PRO A 546 0.38 -17.36 -12.53
CA PRO A 546 1.49 -17.34 -13.49
C PRO A 546 1.10 -16.63 -14.80
N LEU A 547 -0.18 -16.72 -15.12
CA LEU A 547 -0.83 -16.24 -16.32
C LEU A 547 -0.74 -14.73 -16.54
N SER A 548 -1.17 -13.95 -15.55
CA SER A 548 -1.20 -12.49 -15.66
C SER A 548 0.23 -11.92 -15.56
N ARG A 549 1.12 -12.59 -14.81
CA ARG A 549 2.55 -12.28 -14.76
C ARG A 549 3.27 -12.53 -16.09
N ALA A 550 2.97 -13.63 -16.79
CA ALA A 550 3.56 -13.92 -18.10
C ALA A 550 3.16 -12.88 -19.16
N VAL A 551 1.86 -12.53 -19.21
CA VAL A 551 1.37 -11.47 -20.12
C VAL A 551 2.00 -10.12 -19.77
N ALA A 552 2.13 -9.79 -18.48
CA ALA A 552 2.77 -8.57 -18.01
C ALA A 552 4.27 -8.51 -18.38
N ALA A 553 5.01 -9.60 -18.19
CA ALA A 553 6.43 -9.69 -18.51
C ALA A 553 6.69 -9.57 -20.03
N ASP A 554 5.90 -10.26 -20.85
CA ASP A 554 6.00 -10.16 -22.31
C ASP A 554 5.63 -8.77 -22.81
N ALA A 555 4.59 -8.16 -22.24
CA ALA A 555 4.19 -6.79 -22.55
C ALA A 555 5.29 -5.78 -22.21
N LEU A 556 5.95 -5.98 -21.06
CA LEU A 556 7.07 -5.15 -20.64
C LEU A 556 8.24 -5.21 -21.64
N ILE A 557 8.61 -6.41 -22.08
CA ILE A 557 9.69 -6.60 -23.07
C ILE A 557 9.30 -5.99 -24.42
N GLU A 558 8.09 -6.26 -24.91
CA GLU A 558 7.61 -5.74 -26.20
C GLU A 558 7.55 -4.21 -26.20
N ALA A 559 7.10 -3.59 -25.10
CA ALA A 559 7.04 -2.15 -24.96
C ALA A 559 8.44 -1.52 -24.99
N TYR A 560 9.42 -2.13 -24.30
CA TYR A 560 10.81 -1.69 -24.32
C TYR A 560 11.43 -1.82 -25.72
N GLU A 561 11.25 -2.95 -26.40
CA GLU A 561 11.78 -3.16 -27.75
C GLU A 561 11.17 -2.18 -28.77
N ALA A 562 9.87 -1.90 -28.65
CA ALA A 562 9.17 -0.94 -29.52
C ALA A 562 9.70 0.50 -29.32
N ASP A 563 9.96 0.91 -28.08
CA ASP A 563 10.52 2.24 -27.79
C ASP A 563 11.98 2.35 -28.27
N ALA A 564 12.80 1.33 -27.99
CA ALA A 564 14.21 1.27 -28.38
C ALA A 564 14.43 1.29 -29.91
N THR A 565 13.46 0.80 -30.69
CA THR A 565 13.51 0.78 -32.16
C THR A 565 12.82 1.98 -32.81
N SER A 566 12.05 2.75 -32.05
CA SER A 566 11.35 3.91 -32.58
C SER A 566 12.36 5.01 -32.94
N LYS A 567 12.25 5.60 -34.14
CA LYS A 567 13.04 6.78 -34.55
C LYS A 567 12.70 8.06 -33.76
N ARG A 568 11.82 7.97 -32.75
CA ARG A 568 11.49 9.12 -31.90
C ARG A 568 12.72 9.44 -31.04
N ARG A 569 12.94 10.73 -30.80
CA ARG A 569 14.15 11.20 -30.11
C ARG A 569 14.25 10.50 -28.74
N PRO A 570 15.43 9.99 -28.35
CA PRO A 570 15.65 9.54 -26.97
C PRO A 570 15.28 10.67 -26.00
N PHE A 571 14.89 10.32 -24.76
CA PHE A 571 14.49 11.26 -23.73
C PHE A 571 15.36 12.53 -23.78
N PRO A 572 14.79 13.74 -23.90
CA PRO A 572 15.58 14.94 -24.05
C PRO A 572 16.44 15.11 -22.80
N ALA A 573 17.74 14.85 -22.95
CA ALA A 573 18.71 15.17 -21.92
C ALA A 573 18.71 16.69 -21.75
N PRO A 574 18.56 17.22 -20.52
CA PRO A 574 18.66 18.66 -20.31
C PRO A 574 20.08 19.12 -20.69
N GLY A 575 20.20 19.89 -21.77
CA GLY A 575 21.30 20.84 -21.97
C GLY A 575 22.65 20.34 -22.51
N LEU A 576 22.75 19.22 -23.24
CA LEU A 576 24.00 18.86 -23.93
C LEU A 576 23.79 18.49 -25.40
N LEU A 577 24.57 19.14 -26.28
CA LEU A 577 24.65 18.94 -27.73
C LEU A 577 24.80 17.45 -28.08
N GLN A 578 23.77 16.86 -28.72
CA GLN A 578 23.75 15.45 -29.11
C GLN A 578 24.38 15.23 -30.49
N ARG A 579 25.39 14.35 -30.58
CA ARG A 579 25.72 13.60 -31.80
C ARG A 579 24.88 12.33 -31.89
N LYS A 580 24.58 11.90 -33.11
CA LYS A 580 23.73 10.73 -33.43
C LYS A 580 24.27 9.44 -32.77
N ALA A 581 23.46 8.81 -31.92
CA ALA A 581 23.70 7.46 -31.39
C ALA A 581 23.13 6.39 -32.33
N ALA A 582 23.86 5.27 -32.48
CA ALA A 582 23.46 4.08 -33.23
C ALA A 582 22.61 3.13 -32.36
N PRO A 583 21.74 2.27 -32.94
CA PRO A 583 20.86 1.39 -32.19
C PRO A 583 21.62 0.27 -31.47
N LEU A 584 21.26 0.02 -30.20
CA LEU A 584 21.85 -1.02 -29.34
C LEU A 584 21.32 -2.44 -29.63
N HIS A 585 22.17 -3.43 -29.38
CA HIS A 585 22.01 -4.85 -29.67
C HIS A 585 20.91 -5.57 -28.83
N VAL A 586 19.89 -6.10 -29.53
CA VAL A 586 18.75 -6.94 -29.08
C VAL A 586 19.02 -8.44 -28.70
N PRO A 587 20.21 -9.10 -28.87
CA PRO A 587 20.31 -10.56 -28.74
C PRO A 587 20.04 -11.18 -27.35
N VAL A 588 20.35 -10.48 -26.25
CA VAL A 588 20.27 -11.06 -24.89
C VAL A 588 18.82 -11.33 -24.47
N LEU A 589 17.88 -10.46 -24.83
CA LEU A 589 16.45 -10.65 -24.57
C LEU A 589 15.85 -11.80 -25.38
N ARG A 590 16.36 -12.06 -26.60
CA ARG A 590 15.92 -13.19 -27.43
C ARG A 590 16.36 -14.55 -26.90
N GLN A 591 17.48 -14.63 -26.17
CA GLN A 591 17.91 -15.87 -25.52
C GLN A 591 17.05 -16.23 -24.30
N LEU A 592 16.59 -15.24 -23.54
CA LEU A 592 15.65 -15.45 -22.43
C LEU A 592 14.25 -15.84 -22.91
N ARG A 593 13.87 -15.46 -24.14
CA ARG A 593 12.58 -15.81 -24.77
C ARG A 593 12.50 -17.24 -25.32
N ARG A 594 13.64 -17.93 -25.44
CA ARG A 594 13.74 -19.31 -25.96
C ARG A 594 13.81 -20.38 -24.87
N LYS A 595 14.00 -19.97 -23.61
CA LYS A 595 13.86 -20.80 -22.42
C LYS A 595 12.56 -20.44 -21.74
#